data_AF-A0A526PPW8-F1
#
_entry.id   AF-A0A526PPW8-F1
#
_cell.length_a   1.000
_cell.length_b   1.000
_cell.length_c   1.000
_cell.angle_alpha   90.00
_cell.angle_beta   90.00
_cell.angle_gamma   90.00
#
_symmetry.space_group_name_H-M   'P 1'
#
loop_
_entity.id
_entity.type
_entity.pdbx_description
1 polymer ?
#
loop_
_entity_poly.entity_id
_entity_poly.type
_entity_poly.pdbx_seq_one_letter_code
_entity_poly.pdbx_strand_id
1 'polypeptide(L)'
;GPSAKADGLIQAYKVSTWDSIPDSAKDADGFWTGDYYGVLSFLVNKDLVKEAPADWADLLKADYANTVALAGDPRASNQAIQAVYAAGLSGGAAA
;
A
#
# COMPACT_ATOMS: atom_id res chain seq x y z
N GLY A 1 -0.29 12.57 -9.92
CA GLY A 1 -1.25 12.79 -11.00
C GLY A 1 -1.83 14.19 -10.95
N PRO A 2 -2.85 14.44 -10.12
CA PRO A 2 -3.61 15.70 -10.12
C PRO A 2 -2.75 16.97 -9.97
N SER A 3 -1.84 17.02 -9.00
CA SER A 3 -0.97 18.19 -8.81
C SER A 3 -0.05 18.43 -10.00
N ALA A 4 0.58 17.38 -10.54
CA ALA A 4 1.44 17.50 -11.73
C ALA A 4 0.68 17.95 -12.99
N LYS A 5 -0.60 17.58 -13.14
CA LYS A 5 -1.49 18.11 -14.19
C LYS A 5 -1.75 19.61 -13.96
N ALA A 6 -2.09 20.01 -12.74
CA ALA A 6 -2.35 21.41 -12.39
C ALA A 6 -1.11 22.31 -12.62
N ASP A 7 0.08 21.78 -12.35
CA ASP A 7 1.36 22.48 -12.52
C ASP A 7 1.89 22.43 -13.98
N GLY A 8 1.20 21.75 -14.90
CA GLY A 8 1.59 21.66 -16.31
C GLY A 8 2.84 20.81 -16.58
N LEU A 9 3.16 19.86 -15.70
CA LEU A 9 4.40 19.08 -15.74
C LEU A 9 4.33 17.79 -16.58
N ILE A 10 3.13 17.39 -16.99
CA ILE A 10 2.86 16.11 -17.67
C ILE A 10 1.94 16.32 -18.89
N GLN A 11 2.05 15.43 -19.87
CA GLN A 11 1.26 15.46 -21.10
C GLN A 11 0.14 14.40 -21.09
N ALA A 12 -0.95 14.69 -21.79
CA ALA A 12 -2.04 13.74 -21.95
C ALA A 12 -1.64 12.60 -22.90
N TYR A 13 -1.85 11.36 -22.47
CA TYR A 13 -1.66 10.17 -23.30
C TYR A 13 -2.62 9.05 -22.89
N LYS A 14 -3.44 8.59 -23.83
CA LYS A 14 -4.36 7.47 -23.63
C LYS A 14 -3.76 6.22 -24.29
N VAL A 15 -3.43 5.21 -23.49
CA VAL A 15 -2.90 3.93 -23.99
C VAL A 15 -3.92 3.20 -24.87
N SER A 16 -3.47 2.23 -25.68
CA SER A 16 -4.34 1.48 -26.59
C SER A 16 -5.50 0.75 -25.90
N THR A 17 -5.37 0.44 -24.61
CA THR A 17 -6.38 -0.20 -23.76
C THR A 17 -7.09 0.77 -22.81
N TRP A 18 -7.10 2.07 -23.12
CA TRP A 18 -7.61 3.12 -22.23
C TRP A 18 -9.02 2.87 -21.66
N ASP A 19 -9.88 2.30 -22.49
CA ASP A 19 -11.28 2.05 -22.13
C ASP A 19 -11.45 0.87 -21.16
N SER A 20 -10.44 0.02 -20.99
CA SER A 20 -10.48 -1.07 -19.99
C SER A 20 -10.11 -0.61 -18.58
N ILE A 21 -9.57 0.60 -18.42
CA ILE A 21 -9.12 1.13 -17.14
C ILE A 21 -10.33 1.75 -16.42
N PRO A 22 -10.61 1.42 -15.14
CA PRO A 22 -11.71 2.02 -14.39
C PRO A 22 -11.59 3.55 -14.31
N ASP A 23 -12.72 4.27 -14.40
CA ASP A 23 -12.72 5.74 -14.33
C ASP A 23 -12.20 6.27 -12.98
N SER A 24 -12.37 5.52 -11.90
CA SER A 24 -11.78 5.85 -10.59
C SER A 24 -10.26 5.74 -10.55
N ALA A 25 -9.65 5.11 -11.56
CA ALA A 25 -8.22 4.86 -11.65
C ALA A 25 -7.56 5.61 -12.81
N LYS A 26 -8.21 6.60 -13.41
CA LYS A 26 -7.61 7.41 -14.49
C LYS A 26 -8.15 8.84 -14.53
N ASP A 27 -7.38 9.74 -15.14
CA ASP A 27 -7.82 11.08 -15.48
C ASP A 27 -8.62 11.07 -16.78
N ALA A 28 -9.81 11.68 -16.83
CA ALA A 28 -10.65 11.66 -18.04
C ALA A 28 -9.94 12.22 -19.30
N ASP A 29 -9.04 13.19 -19.12
CA ASP A 29 -8.30 13.83 -20.22
C ASP A 29 -7.00 13.08 -20.58
N GLY A 30 -6.64 12.03 -19.83
CA GLY A 30 -5.49 11.19 -20.13
C GLY A 30 -4.16 11.64 -19.53
N PHE A 31 -4.15 12.58 -18.57
CA PHE A 31 -2.90 13.05 -17.97
C PHE A 31 -2.27 12.06 -17.00
N TRP A 32 -3.06 11.19 -16.37
CA TRP A 32 -2.54 10.12 -15.52
C TRP A 32 -3.47 8.91 -15.54
N THR A 33 -2.92 7.74 -15.25
CA THR A 33 -3.64 6.51 -14.99
C THR A 33 -2.97 5.78 -13.84
N GLY A 34 -3.72 4.99 -13.08
CA GLY A 34 -3.18 4.02 -12.15
C GLY A 34 -2.44 2.93 -12.93
N ASP A 35 -1.20 2.68 -12.54
CA ASP A 35 -0.37 1.64 -13.14
C ASP A 35 -0.69 0.26 -12.54
N TYR A 36 -0.87 0.22 -11.23
CA TYR A 36 -1.33 -0.96 -10.49
C TYR A 36 -2.04 -0.55 -9.20
N TYR A 37 -2.82 -1.49 -8.66
CA TYR A 37 -3.41 -1.40 -7.33
C TYR A 37 -2.75 -2.43 -6.41
N GLY A 38 -2.49 -2.05 -5.17
CA GLY A 38 -1.91 -2.94 -4.16
C GLY A 38 -2.69 -2.86 -2.85
N VAL A 39 -2.79 -4.00 -2.18
CA VAL A 39 -3.33 -4.12 -0.82
C VAL A 39 -2.17 -4.39 0.14
N LEU A 40 -2.13 -3.67 1.26
CA LEU A 40 -1.17 -3.97 2.32
C LEU A 40 -1.56 -5.30 2.99
N SER A 41 -0.63 -6.24 3.02
CA SER A 41 -0.83 -7.59 3.56
C SER A 41 0.38 -8.03 4.38
N PHE A 42 0.19 -9.00 5.28
CA PHE A 42 1.29 -9.65 5.97
C PHE A 42 1.99 -10.65 5.05
N LEU A 43 3.33 -10.61 5.05
CA LEU A 43 4.16 -11.61 4.40
C LEU A 43 4.80 -12.49 5.48
N VAL A 44 4.57 -13.80 5.41
CA VAL A 44 4.94 -14.74 6.49
C VAL A 44 5.94 -15.77 5.97
N ASN A 45 7.09 -15.88 6.64
CA ASN A 45 8.03 -16.97 6.41
C ASN A 45 7.54 -18.24 7.14
N LYS A 46 6.99 -19.20 6.38
CA LYS A 46 6.42 -20.46 6.91
C LYS A 46 7.45 -21.47 7.43
N ASP A 47 8.73 -21.30 7.10
CA ASP A 47 9.78 -22.12 7.70
C ASP A 47 9.95 -21.80 9.18
N LEU A 48 9.76 -20.54 9.56
CA LEU A 48 9.92 -20.02 10.93
C LEU A 48 8.59 -19.88 11.68
N VAL A 49 7.51 -19.47 10.99
CA VAL A 49 6.20 -19.17 11.58
C VAL A 49 5.18 -20.18 11.08
N LYS A 50 4.79 -21.15 11.91
CA LYS A 50 3.86 -22.22 11.51
C LYS A 50 2.44 -21.71 11.34
N GLU A 51 1.93 -21.01 12.34
CA GLU A 51 0.61 -20.39 12.30
C GLU A 51 0.71 -18.94 11.83
N ALA A 52 0.09 -18.62 10.69
CA ALA A 52 0.08 -17.24 10.20
C ALA A 52 -0.87 -16.40 11.07
N PRO A 53 -0.52 -15.14 11.40
CA PRO A 53 -1.44 -14.24 12.06
C PRO A 53 -2.66 -13.99 11.16
N ALA A 54 -3.85 -14.01 11.74
CA ALA A 54 -5.09 -13.70 11.04
C ALA A 54 -5.35 -12.20 11.00
N ASP A 55 -4.93 -11.47 12.04
CA ASP A 55 -5.14 -10.03 12.16
C ASP A 55 -3.99 -9.36 12.95
N TRP A 56 -3.97 -8.02 12.96
CA TRP A 56 -2.98 -7.19 13.64
C TRP A 56 -2.81 -7.52 15.13
N ALA A 57 -3.91 -7.83 15.82
CA ALA A 57 -3.88 -8.18 17.23
C ALA A 57 -3.08 -9.46 17.52
N ASP A 58 -3.00 -10.38 16.55
CA ASP A 58 -2.22 -11.61 16.70
C ASP A 58 -0.73 -11.34 16.81
N LEU A 59 -0.22 -10.29 16.16
CA LEU A 59 1.21 -9.93 16.17
C LEU A 59 1.73 -9.58 17.57
N LEU A 60 0.84 -9.35 18.55
CA LEU A 60 1.18 -9.10 19.95
C LEU A 60 1.33 -10.37 20.79
N LYS A 61 0.95 -11.53 20.27
CA LYS A 61 1.09 -12.81 20.98
C LYS A 61 2.57 -13.17 21.15
N ALA A 62 2.89 -13.86 22.24
CA ALA A 62 4.26 -14.24 22.59
C ALA A 62 4.96 -15.05 21.48
N ASP A 63 4.22 -15.86 20.71
CA ASP A 63 4.74 -16.68 19.62
C ASP A 63 5.30 -15.85 18.44
N TYR A 64 4.93 -14.56 18.33
CA TYR A 64 5.46 -13.64 17.31
C TYR A 64 6.53 -12.67 17.85
N ALA A 65 6.94 -12.82 19.11
CA ALA A 65 7.97 -11.97 19.69
C ALA A 65 9.27 -12.06 18.88
N ASN A 66 9.82 -10.91 18.49
CA ASN A 66 11.03 -10.77 17.68
C ASN A 66 10.94 -11.38 16.26
N THR A 67 9.74 -11.65 15.73
CA THR A 67 9.56 -12.19 14.36
C THR A 67 8.87 -11.23 13.40
N VAL A 68 8.52 -10.02 13.86
CA VAL A 68 7.90 -8.96 13.06
C VAL A 68 8.96 -7.97 12.57
N ALA A 69 8.94 -7.64 11.29
CA ALA A 69 9.83 -6.66 10.67
C ALA A 69 9.08 -5.78 9.67
N LEU A 70 9.55 -4.55 9.51
CA LEU A 70 9.13 -3.65 8.43
C LEU A 70 10.09 -3.78 7.24
N ALA A 71 9.59 -3.46 6.04
CA ALA A 71 10.40 -3.40 4.83
C ALA A 71 11.27 -2.13 4.78
N GLY A 72 12.26 -2.06 5.68
CA GLY A 72 13.20 -0.94 5.84
C GLY A 72 12.74 0.15 6.81
N ASP A 73 13.39 1.31 6.73
CA ASP A 73 13.11 2.47 7.58
C ASP A 73 11.75 3.11 7.19
N PRO A 74 10.77 3.20 8.11
CA PRO A 74 9.47 3.79 7.81
C PRO A 74 9.53 5.28 7.46
N ARG A 75 10.63 5.98 7.68
CA ARG A 75 10.77 7.39 7.28
C ARG A 75 11.15 7.55 5.81
N ALA A 76 11.60 6.47 5.16
CA ALA A 76 12.06 6.49 3.77
C ALA A 76 11.30 5.51 2.86
N SER A 77 10.67 4.48 3.43
CA SER A 77 9.95 3.44 2.68
C SER A 77 8.44 3.67 2.74
N ASN A 78 7.82 3.83 1.57
CA ASN A 78 6.37 4.01 1.45
C ASN A 78 5.60 2.78 1.98
N GLN A 79 6.11 1.56 1.75
CA GLN A 79 5.46 0.37 2.30
C GLN A 79 5.56 0.34 3.84
N ALA A 80 6.73 0.66 4.38
CA ALA A 80 6.96 0.59 5.83
C ALA A 80 6.15 1.66 6.59
N ILE A 81 6.03 2.88 6.07
CA ILE A 81 5.19 3.90 6.73
C ILE A 81 3.72 3.49 6.74
N GLN A 82 3.22 2.89 5.64
CA GLN A 82 1.85 2.40 5.57
C GLN A 82 1.59 1.25 6.56
N ALA A 83 2.59 0.41 6.82
CA ALA A 83 2.49 -0.62 7.85
C ALA A 83 2.38 -0.03 9.27
N VAL A 84 3.13 1.04 9.57
CA VAL A 84 3.00 1.77 10.86
C VAL A 84 1.62 2.41 10.98
N TYR A 85 1.15 3.08 9.91
CA TYR A 85 -0.18 3.68 9.89
C TYR A 85 -1.29 2.65 10.09
N ALA A 86 -1.25 1.53 9.36
CA ALA A 86 -2.25 0.47 9.48
C ALA A 86 -2.24 -0.21 10.87
N ALA A 87 -1.08 -0.36 11.50
CA ALA A 87 -0.98 -0.84 12.88
C ALA A 87 -1.63 0.13 13.88
N GLY A 88 -1.50 1.45 13.66
CA GLY A 88 -2.18 2.45 14.46
C GLY A 88 -3.71 2.38 14.30
N LEU A 89 -4.18 2.30 13.04
CA LEU A 89 -5.60 2.17 12.74
C LEU A 89 -6.22 0.92 13.36
N SER A 90 -5.54 -0.23 13.29
CA SER A 90 -6.04 -1.48 13.89
C SER A 90 -6.13 -1.41 15.41
N GLY A 91 -5.31 -0.56 16.05
CA GLY A 91 -5.39 -0.21 17.47
C GLY A 91 -6.45 0.85 17.81
N GLY A 92 -7.24 1.34 16.85
CA GLY A 92 -8.28 2.34 17.06
C GLY A 92 -7.81 3.80 16.97
N ALA A 93 -6.62 4.05 16.42
CA ALA A 93 -6.20 5.41 16.12
C ALA A 93 -7.09 6.05 15.03
N ALA A 94 -7.20 7.37 15.06
CA ALA A 94 -7.90 8.11 14.02
C ALA A 94 -7.11 8.08 12.69
N ALA A 95 -7.85 8.07 11.58
CA ALA A 95 -7.32 8.05 10.22
C ALA A 95 -6.79 9.40 9.75
#